data_AF-A0A6H9YMI4-F1
#
_entry.id   AF-A0A6H9YMI4-F1
#
_cell.length_a   1.000
_cell.length_b   1.000
_cell.length_c   1.000
_cell.angle_alpha   90.00
_cell.angle_beta   90.00
_cell.angle_gamma   90.00
#
_symmetry.space_group_name_H-M   'P 1'
#
loop_
_entity.id
_entity.type
_entity.pdbx_description
1 polymer ?
#
loop_
_entity_poly.entity_id
_entity_poly.type
_entity_poly.pdbx_seq_one_letter_code
_entity_poly.pdbx_strand_id
1 'polypeptide(L)'
;MSFPREVLEQAEARRLGDPVRAFDARTGRRRALAWMVLLGLAGVWLVPAAVIYLAEGDLWLGIPAAILALAYLGGVAWILWRAVSRGALHGGRLTGVYLFSYGLVVVGGGDDPQGGAGRTGAYAAYRWDDLAAVTTSGVQRVAHGPTYWQFTITAADGRQIILGDELPAVRELGEAVVAEVTARIVPQALSVVQAGDVVRLGPFAISLEGIEKEGERVAWPAVREVGIDNGIVFVRTLDGLLPLASVAARTPNAVAFVELCHHLQALQAADGVSASGVSAFGAPAVSGDEKSIPPSRHLSFPCEDRH
;
A
#
# COMPACT_ATOMS: atom_id res chain seq x y z
N MET A 1 -11.47 -2.67 -19.03
CA MET A 1 -11.14 -1.30 -18.57
C MET A 1 -10.42 -0.61 -19.71
N SER A 2 -10.88 0.54 -20.18
CA SER A 2 -10.20 1.28 -21.27
C SER A 2 -9.11 2.16 -20.68
N PHE A 3 -7.86 1.91 -21.03
CA PHE A 3 -6.74 2.79 -20.69
C PHE A 3 -6.79 4.03 -21.59
N PRO A 4 -6.52 5.24 -21.07
CA PRO A 4 -6.40 6.43 -21.92
C PRO A 4 -5.28 6.25 -22.94
N ARG A 5 -5.48 6.71 -24.18
CA ARG A 5 -4.51 6.57 -25.26
C ARG A 5 -3.14 7.17 -24.90
N GLU A 6 -3.14 8.33 -24.25
CA GLU A 6 -1.91 9.00 -23.80
C GLU A 6 -1.11 8.14 -22.79
N VAL A 7 -1.80 7.38 -21.93
CA VAL A 7 -1.14 6.46 -20.98
C VAL A 7 -0.48 5.30 -21.73
N LEU A 8 -1.16 4.75 -22.74
CA LEU A 8 -0.61 3.68 -23.57
C LEU A 8 0.60 4.16 -24.39
N GLU A 9 0.52 5.36 -24.97
CA GLU A 9 1.64 5.96 -25.71
C GLU A 9 2.87 6.19 -24.81
N GLN A 10 2.68 6.64 -23.57
CA GLN A 10 3.77 6.79 -22.59
C GLN A 10 4.33 5.45 -22.12
N ALA A 11 3.45 4.46 -21.90
CA ALA A 11 3.86 3.11 -21.54
C ALA A 11 4.67 2.45 -22.66
N GLU A 12 4.25 2.61 -23.92
CA GLU A 12 4.98 2.12 -25.08
C GLU A 12 6.33 2.81 -25.25
N ALA A 13 6.37 4.15 -25.12
CA ALA A 13 7.60 4.93 -25.20
C ALA A 13 8.66 4.49 -24.16
N ARG A 14 8.23 4.06 -22.98
CA ARG A 14 9.10 3.53 -21.91
C ARG A 14 9.18 2.01 -21.87
N ARG A 15 8.52 1.30 -22.80
CA ARG A 15 8.46 -0.17 -22.88
C ARG A 15 7.99 -0.83 -21.58
N LEU A 16 6.92 -0.29 -20.97
CA LEU A 16 6.40 -0.78 -19.69
C LEU A 16 5.65 -2.12 -19.79
N GLY A 17 5.37 -2.62 -21.00
CA GLY A 17 4.71 -3.91 -21.23
C GLY A 17 3.19 -3.81 -21.18
N ASP A 18 2.55 -4.91 -20.80
CA ASP A 18 1.10 -5.04 -20.85
C ASP A 18 0.40 -4.35 -19.66
N PRO A 19 -0.78 -3.76 -19.88
CA PRO A 19 -1.56 -3.15 -18.81
C PRO A 19 -2.09 -4.21 -17.83
N VAL A 20 -1.83 -4.02 -16.54
CA VAL A 20 -2.25 -4.95 -15.47
C VAL A 20 -3.48 -4.42 -14.75
N ARG A 21 -3.41 -3.18 -14.23
CA ARG A 21 -4.47 -2.60 -13.40
C ARG A 21 -4.51 -1.08 -13.51
N ALA A 22 -5.69 -0.49 -13.38
CA ALA A 22 -5.88 0.95 -13.44
C ALA A 22 -6.58 1.46 -12.18
N PHE A 23 -6.02 2.50 -11.57
CA PHE A 23 -6.55 3.20 -10.41
C PHE A 23 -6.86 4.64 -10.81
N ASP A 24 -8.11 4.91 -11.21
CA ASP A 24 -8.54 6.24 -11.69
C ASP A 24 -9.53 6.91 -10.74
N ALA A 25 -9.12 8.02 -10.15
CA ALA A 25 -9.95 8.82 -9.25
C ALA A 25 -11.09 9.56 -9.99
N ARG A 26 -10.96 9.80 -11.31
CA ARG A 26 -11.97 10.50 -12.13
C ARG A 26 -13.30 9.77 -12.11
N THR A 27 -13.27 8.44 -12.15
CA THR A 27 -14.49 7.61 -12.19
C THR A 27 -15.33 7.78 -10.93
N GLY A 28 -14.67 7.80 -9.76
CA GLY A 28 -15.31 8.07 -8.48
C GLY A 28 -15.90 9.47 -8.42
N ARG A 29 -15.14 10.47 -8.89
CA ARG A 29 -15.58 11.87 -8.93
C ARG A 29 -16.79 12.08 -9.85
N ARG A 30 -16.83 11.47 -11.03
CA ARG A 30 -17.96 11.56 -11.97
C ARG A 30 -19.24 10.98 -11.37
N ARG A 31 -19.14 9.82 -10.72
CA ARG A 31 -20.29 9.21 -10.02
C ARG A 31 -20.78 10.08 -8.89
N ALA A 32 -19.88 10.60 -8.05
CA ALA A 32 -20.24 11.50 -6.97
C ALA A 32 -20.92 12.77 -7.50
N LEU A 33 -20.42 13.36 -8.58
CA LEU A 33 -21.01 14.54 -9.21
C LEU A 33 -22.38 14.24 -9.83
N ALA A 34 -22.53 13.11 -10.52
CA ALA A 34 -23.82 12.68 -11.04
C ALA A 34 -24.86 12.53 -9.92
N TRP A 35 -24.49 11.92 -8.79
CA TRP A 35 -25.35 11.83 -7.60
C TRP A 35 -25.65 13.20 -7.01
N MET A 36 -24.67 14.10 -6.89
CA MET A 36 -24.92 15.46 -6.40
C MET A 36 -25.90 16.23 -7.29
N VAL A 37 -25.75 16.14 -8.62
CA VAL A 37 -26.66 16.79 -9.56
C VAL A 37 -28.07 16.20 -9.43
N LEU A 38 -28.17 14.87 -9.35
CA LEU A 38 -29.47 14.19 -9.25
C LEU A 38 -30.19 14.51 -7.93
N LEU A 39 -29.50 14.41 -6.79
CA LEU A 39 -30.06 14.72 -5.47
C LEU A 39 -30.34 16.22 -5.31
N GLY A 40 -29.45 17.08 -5.84
CA GLY A 40 -29.62 18.52 -5.83
C GLY A 40 -30.83 18.95 -6.65
N LEU A 41 -31.00 18.41 -7.85
CA LEU A 41 -32.16 18.69 -8.69
C LEU A 41 -33.46 18.23 -8.02
N ALA A 42 -33.49 17.01 -7.47
CA ALA A 42 -34.65 16.54 -6.70
C ALA A 42 -34.99 17.47 -5.53
N GLY A 43 -33.99 17.89 -4.75
CA GLY A 43 -34.16 18.84 -3.64
C GLY A 43 -34.70 20.18 -4.11
N VAL A 44 -34.15 20.75 -5.19
CA VAL A 44 -34.58 22.05 -5.75
C VAL A 44 -36.05 22.01 -6.21
N TRP A 45 -36.53 20.88 -6.73
CA TRP A 45 -37.94 20.73 -7.12
C TRP A 45 -38.88 20.50 -5.94
N LEU A 46 -38.42 19.81 -4.89
CA LEU A 46 -39.22 19.51 -3.69
C LEU A 46 -39.47 20.73 -2.81
N VAL A 47 -38.51 21.65 -2.71
CA VAL A 47 -38.63 22.87 -1.89
C VAL A 47 -39.83 23.74 -2.27
N PRO A 48 -40.02 24.18 -3.53
CA PRO A 48 -41.17 25.01 -3.90
C PRO A 48 -42.50 24.24 -3.78
N ALA A 49 -42.52 22.94 -4.10
CA ALA A 49 -43.70 22.12 -3.91
C ALA A 49 -44.14 22.09 -2.44
N ALA A 50 -43.21 21.86 -1.51
CA ALA A 50 -43.49 21.89 -0.08
C ALA A 50 -44.05 23.25 0.38
N VAL A 51 -43.46 24.35 -0.10
CA VAL A 51 -43.92 25.72 0.23
C VAL A 51 -45.35 25.96 -0.25
N ILE A 52 -45.69 25.54 -1.47
CA ILE A 52 -47.05 25.70 -2.03
C ILE A 52 -48.07 24.90 -1.21
N TYR A 53 -47.81 23.62 -0.92
CA TYR A 53 -48.74 22.79 -0.12
C TYR A 53 -48.93 23.32 1.31
N LEU A 54 -47.86 23.83 1.93
CA LEU A 54 -47.94 24.47 3.24
C LEU A 54 -48.76 25.77 3.20
N ALA A 55 -48.64 26.57 2.13
CA ALA A 55 -49.38 27.82 1.97
C ALA A 55 -50.89 27.59 1.72
N GLU A 56 -51.26 26.49 1.06
CA GLU A 56 -52.65 26.09 0.84
C GLU A 56 -53.29 25.44 2.07
N GLY A 57 -52.52 25.18 3.12
CA GLY A 57 -53.00 24.61 4.39
C GLY A 57 -53.07 23.08 4.39
N ASP A 58 -52.59 22.39 3.36
CA ASP A 58 -52.51 20.93 3.33
C ASP A 58 -51.22 20.44 4.02
N LEU A 59 -51.31 20.39 5.35
CA LEU A 59 -50.22 19.95 6.21
C LEU A 59 -49.82 18.48 5.97
N TRP A 60 -50.73 17.65 5.47
CA TRP A 60 -50.50 16.22 5.28
C TRP A 60 -49.53 15.95 4.11
N LEU A 61 -49.58 16.77 3.07
CA LEU A 61 -48.66 16.71 1.94
C LEU A 61 -47.41 17.59 2.14
N GLY A 62 -47.58 18.75 2.81
CA GLY A 62 -46.49 19.70 3.02
C GLY A 62 -45.35 19.20 3.90
N ILE A 63 -45.67 18.56 5.04
CA ILE A 63 -44.65 18.10 6.00
C ILE A 63 -43.76 16.98 5.42
N PRO A 64 -44.30 15.90 4.81
CA PRO A 64 -43.47 14.88 4.19
C PRO A 64 -42.58 15.43 3.06
N ALA A 65 -43.11 16.34 2.24
CA ALA A 65 -42.34 16.98 1.17
C ALA A 65 -41.15 17.79 1.72
N ALA A 66 -41.36 18.54 2.81
CA ALA A 66 -40.30 19.30 3.48
C ALA A 66 -39.22 18.39 4.09
N ILE A 67 -39.62 17.29 4.76
CA ILE A 67 -38.68 16.30 5.32
C ILE A 67 -37.84 15.67 4.20
N LEU A 68 -38.48 15.31 3.09
CA LEU A 68 -37.80 14.71 1.95
C LEU A 68 -36.80 15.69 1.31
N ALA A 69 -37.18 16.96 1.16
CA ALA A 69 -36.28 18.02 0.68
C ALA A 69 -35.05 18.16 1.57
N LEU A 70 -35.23 18.22 2.89
CA LEU A 70 -34.14 18.27 3.86
C LEU A 70 -33.23 17.05 3.78
N ALA A 71 -33.80 15.85 3.59
CA ALA A 71 -33.02 14.63 3.42
C ALA A 71 -32.14 14.68 2.16
N TYR A 72 -32.67 15.15 1.02
CA TYR A 72 -31.90 15.30 -0.22
C TYR A 72 -30.77 16.33 -0.07
N LEU A 73 -31.07 17.51 0.49
CA LEU A 73 -30.08 18.56 0.72
C LEU A 73 -29.01 18.10 1.72
N GLY A 74 -29.41 17.39 2.78
CA GLY A 74 -28.50 16.76 3.73
C GLY A 74 -27.58 15.73 3.07
N GLY A 75 -28.11 14.93 2.14
CA GLY A 75 -27.33 13.99 1.33
C GLY A 75 -26.28 14.68 0.46
N VAL A 76 -26.63 15.79 -0.20
CA VAL A 76 -25.68 16.60 -0.98
C VAL A 76 -24.61 17.19 -0.08
N ALA A 77 -24.99 17.78 1.06
CA ALA A 77 -24.05 18.34 2.03
C ALA A 77 -23.09 17.28 2.59
N TRP A 78 -23.57 16.07 2.86
CA TRP A 78 -22.76 14.94 3.30
C TRP A 78 -21.75 14.49 2.23
N ILE A 79 -22.17 14.39 0.97
CA ILE A 79 -21.27 14.03 -0.14
C ILE A 79 -20.19 15.11 -0.33
N LEU A 80 -20.57 16.39 -0.28
CA LEU A 80 -19.64 17.51 -0.36
C LEU A 80 -18.66 17.48 0.81
N TRP A 81 -19.14 17.35 2.04
CA TRP A 81 -18.29 17.23 3.23
C TRP A 81 -17.32 16.06 3.08
N ARG A 82 -17.78 14.89 2.67
CA ARG A 82 -16.92 13.73 2.44
C ARG A 82 -15.87 13.97 1.35
N ALA A 83 -16.23 14.67 0.27
CA ALA A 83 -15.27 15.06 -0.77
C ALA A 83 -14.24 16.08 -0.25
N VAL A 84 -14.65 17.05 0.56
CA VAL A 84 -13.75 18.02 1.22
C VAL A 84 -12.81 17.31 2.19
N SER A 85 -13.35 16.46 3.09
CA SER A 85 -12.60 15.79 4.15
C SER A 85 -11.59 14.77 3.63
N ARG A 86 -11.86 14.13 2.48
CA ARG A 86 -10.87 13.28 1.80
C ARG A 86 -9.82 14.08 1.01
N GLY A 87 -9.82 15.41 1.09
CA GLY A 87 -8.87 16.24 0.35
C GLY A 87 -9.11 16.27 -1.16
N ALA A 88 -10.22 15.72 -1.68
CA ALA A 88 -10.52 15.70 -3.11
C ALA A 88 -10.72 17.10 -3.70
N LEU A 89 -10.98 18.09 -2.85
CA LEU A 89 -11.09 19.52 -3.21
C LEU A 89 -9.80 20.31 -2.93
N HIS A 90 -8.85 19.77 -2.14
CA HIS A 90 -7.60 20.43 -1.77
C HIS A 90 -6.45 20.16 -2.78
N GLY A 91 -6.77 20.05 -4.07
CA GLY A 91 -5.75 20.01 -5.11
C GLY A 91 -4.89 18.74 -5.10
N GLY A 92 -5.53 17.57 -4.95
CA GLY A 92 -4.87 16.29 -5.18
C GLY A 92 -4.23 16.27 -6.57
N ARG A 93 -2.89 16.34 -6.59
CA ARG A 93 -2.07 16.39 -7.80
C ARG A 93 -2.13 15.11 -8.60
N LEU A 94 -2.60 14.00 -8.03
CA LEU A 94 -2.70 12.71 -8.70
C LEU A 94 -4.13 12.40 -9.09
N THR A 95 -4.31 12.13 -10.38
CA THR A 95 -5.60 11.84 -11.00
C THR A 95 -5.79 10.36 -11.27
N GLY A 96 -4.70 9.63 -11.52
CA GLY A 96 -4.74 8.17 -11.62
C GLY A 96 -3.36 7.55 -11.70
N VAL A 97 -3.28 6.26 -11.36
CA VAL A 97 -2.08 5.44 -11.47
C VAL A 97 -2.41 4.18 -12.24
N TYR A 98 -1.59 3.85 -13.23
CA TYR A 98 -1.77 2.71 -14.11
C TYR A 98 -0.57 1.79 -13.96
N LEU A 99 -0.83 0.54 -13.57
CA LEU A 99 0.18 -0.49 -13.40
C LEU A 99 0.34 -1.28 -14.70
N PHE A 100 1.59 -1.50 -15.08
CA PHE A 100 2.03 -2.30 -16.21
C PHE A 100 3.02 -3.37 -15.73
N SER A 101 3.27 -4.39 -16.55
CA SER A 101 4.17 -5.50 -16.20
C SER A 101 5.59 -5.05 -15.78
N TYR A 102 6.11 -3.99 -16.40
CA TYR A 102 7.48 -3.51 -16.18
C TYR A 102 7.57 -2.09 -15.60
N GLY A 103 6.45 -1.50 -15.23
CA GLY A 103 6.45 -0.22 -14.52
C GLY A 103 5.07 0.32 -14.21
N LEU A 104 5.03 1.62 -13.94
CA LEU A 104 3.80 2.34 -13.66
C LEU A 104 3.77 3.68 -14.41
N VAL A 105 2.57 4.15 -14.69
CA VAL A 105 2.32 5.50 -15.21
C VAL A 105 1.47 6.25 -14.20
N VAL A 106 2.00 7.38 -13.74
CA VAL A 106 1.30 8.32 -12.87
C VAL A 106 0.73 9.44 -13.72
N VAL A 107 -0.54 9.75 -13.50
CA VAL A 107 -1.25 10.84 -14.17
C VAL A 107 -1.59 11.88 -13.15
N GLY A 108 -1.07 13.10 -13.31
CA GLY A 108 -1.26 14.17 -12.35
C GLY A 108 -1.64 15.53 -12.94
N GLY A 109 -2.33 16.34 -12.14
CA GLY A 109 -2.48 17.78 -12.34
C GLY A 109 -1.19 18.48 -11.95
N GLY A 110 -0.44 18.93 -12.96
CA GLY A 110 0.90 19.45 -12.81
C GLY A 110 0.95 20.72 -11.97
N ASP A 111 1.55 20.59 -10.80
CA ASP A 111 2.51 21.57 -10.31
C ASP A 111 3.82 20.79 -10.17
N ASP A 112 4.60 20.79 -11.25
CA ASP A 112 5.99 20.40 -11.18
C ASP A 112 6.71 21.42 -10.28
N PRO A 113 7.26 21.03 -9.12
CA PRO A 113 8.04 21.96 -8.29
C PRO A 113 9.29 22.50 -9.02
N GLN A 114 9.65 21.98 -10.21
CA GLN A 114 10.72 22.49 -11.06
C GLN A 114 10.26 23.34 -12.27
N GLY A 115 9.07 23.95 -12.22
CA GLY A 115 8.83 25.20 -12.96
C GLY A 115 8.58 25.06 -14.47
N GLY A 116 7.78 24.09 -14.89
CA GLY A 116 7.20 24.03 -16.24
C GLY A 116 5.73 24.45 -16.23
N ALA A 117 5.43 25.75 -16.28
CA ALA A 117 4.06 26.25 -16.34
C ALA A 117 3.34 25.76 -17.63
N GLY A 118 2.21 25.09 -17.45
CA GLY A 118 1.17 25.00 -18.48
C GLY A 118 1.22 23.76 -19.37
N ARG A 119 0.77 22.62 -18.83
CA ARG A 119 0.02 21.63 -19.65
C ARG A 119 -0.85 20.73 -18.78
N THR A 120 -2.09 20.61 -19.23
CA THR A 120 -3.10 19.66 -18.77
C THR A 120 -2.54 18.24 -18.71
N GLY A 121 -2.55 17.60 -17.54
CA GLY A 121 -2.22 16.19 -17.36
C GLY A 121 -0.74 15.85 -17.59
N ALA A 122 0.10 16.04 -16.58
CA ALA A 122 1.46 15.53 -16.61
C ALA A 122 1.42 14.00 -16.46
N TYR A 123 1.88 13.29 -17.48
CA TYR A 123 2.08 11.85 -17.47
C TYR A 123 3.54 11.57 -17.11
N ALA A 124 3.77 10.80 -16.06
CA ALA A 124 5.10 10.37 -15.66
C ALA A 124 5.16 8.85 -15.63
N ALA A 125 5.96 8.28 -16.53
CA ALA A 125 6.18 6.85 -16.64
C ALA A 125 7.49 6.46 -15.91
N TYR A 126 7.40 5.45 -15.06
CA TYR A 126 8.52 4.92 -14.27
C TYR A 126 8.63 3.43 -14.51
N ARG A 127 9.84 2.93 -14.79
CA ARG A 127 10.07 1.48 -14.78
C ARG A 127 10.24 1.01 -13.34
N TRP A 128 9.92 -0.25 -13.09
CA TRP A 128 10.16 -0.84 -11.77
C TRP A 128 11.63 -0.78 -11.35
N ASP A 129 12.53 -0.92 -12.33
CA ASP A 129 13.99 -0.84 -12.12
C ASP A 129 14.46 0.58 -11.74
N ASP A 130 13.66 1.60 -12.06
CA ASP A 130 13.95 2.99 -11.70
C ASP A 130 13.45 3.33 -10.29
N LEU A 131 12.71 2.43 -9.61
CA LEU A 131 12.20 2.66 -8.26
C LEU A 131 13.18 2.13 -7.22
N ALA A 132 13.74 3.04 -6.43
CA ALA A 132 14.75 2.69 -5.43
C ALA A 132 14.13 2.31 -4.08
N ALA A 133 13.06 2.99 -3.68
CA ALA A 133 12.45 2.71 -2.40
C ALA A 133 10.95 2.97 -2.34
N VAL A 134 10.27 2.20 -1.49
CA VAL A 134 8.88 2.44 -1.12
C VAL A 134 8.76 2.53 0.39
N THR A 135 8.14 3.60 0.84
CA THR A 135 7.84 3.87 2.25
C THR A 135 6.33 3.90 2.44
N THR A 136 5.83 3.20 3.45
CA THR A 136 4.40 3.18 3.79
C THR A 136 4.18 3.90 5.11
N SER A 137 3.20 4.78 5.16
CA SER A 137 2.72 5.43 6.38
C SER A 137 1.20 5.31 6.47
N GLY A 138 0.72 4.67 7.53
CA GLY A 138 -0.68 4.69 7.93
C GLY A 138 -0.83 5.69 9.08
N VAL A 139 -1.65 6.73 8.90
CA VAL A 139 -1.91 7.73 9.94
C VAL A 139 -3.37 7.64 10.36
N GLN A 140 -3.61 7.35 11.64
CA GLN A 140 -4.93 7.50 12.24
C GLN A 140 -5.02 8.91 12.85
N ARG A 141 -5.87 9.79 12.31
CA ARG A 141 -5.97 11.18 12.79
C ARG A 141 -6.77 11.33 14.09
N VAL A 142 -7.61 10.35 14.40
CA VAL A 142 -8.52 10.36 15.54
C VAL A 142 -8.59 8.95 16.09
N ALA A 143 -8.65 8.79 17.42
CA ALA A 143 -8.83 7.47 18.03
C ALA A 143 -10.10 6.81 17.46
N HIS A 144 -10.00 5.55 17.01
CA HIS A 144 -11.07 4.81 16.32
C HIS A 144 -11.53 5.42 14.99
N GLY A 145 -10.77 6.37 14.43
CA GLY A 145 -11.00 6.93 13.10
C GLY A 145 -10.49 6.02 11.97
N PRO A 146 -10.88 6.30 10.71
CA PRO A 146 -10.32 5.59 9.58
C PRO A 146 -8.80 5.82 9.47
N THR A 147 -8.05 4.76 9.15
CA THR A 147 -6.62 4.84 8.85
C THR A 147 -6.42 5.45 7.48
N TYR A 148 -5.65 6.53 7.41
CA TYR A 148 -5.28 7.17 6.16
C TYR A 148 -3.98 6.55 5.65
N TRP A 149 -3.99 6.00 4.44
CA TRP A 149 -2.82 5.35 3.86
C TRP A 149 -2.10 6.32 2.92
N GLN A 150 -0.79 6.42 3.11
CA GLN A 150 0.08 7.18 2.24
C GLN A 150 1.31 6.32 1.91
N PHE A 151 1.59 6.18 0.63
CA PHE A 151 2.76 5.49 0.10
C PHE A 151 3.67 6.49 -0.60
N THR A 152 4.92 6.59 -0.16
CA THR A 152 5.93 7.42 -0.81
C THR A 152 6.88 6.51 -1.57
N ILE A 153 6.87 6.62 -2.89
CA ILE A 153 7.77 5.92 -3.79
C ILE A 153 8.89 6.87 -4.16
N THR A 154 10.13 6.48 -3.92
CA THR A 154 11.33 7.22 -4.28
C THR A 154 11.98 6.54 -5.48
N ALA A 155 12.08 7.27 -6.59
CA ALA A 155 12.83 6.84 -7.76
C ALA A 155 14.34 6.96 -7.52
N ALA A 156 15.14 6.26 -8.32
CA ALA A 156 16.60 6.24 -8.25
C ALA A 156 17.23 7.63 -8.48
N ASP A 157 16.52 8.51 -9.21
CA ASP A 157 16.90 9.91 -9.41
C ASP A 157 16.52 10.84 -8.23
N GLY A 158 15.97 10.28 -7.15
CA GLY A 158 15.57 11.02 -5.95
C GLY A 158 14.19 11.66 -6.04
N ARG A 159 13.49 11.59 -7.19
CA ARG A 159 12.11 12.07 -7.28
C ARG A 159 11.19 11.22 -6.42
N GLN A 160 10.27 11.88 -5.72
CA GLN A 160 9.30 11.22 -4.86
C GLN A 160 7.90 11.33 -5.46
N ILE A 161 7.20 10.20 -5.47
CA ILE A 161 5.79 10.07 -5.86
C ILE A 161 5.04 9.72 -4.59
N ILE A 162 4.13 10.58 -4.17
CA ILE A 162 3.30 10.36 -2.98
C ILE A 162 1.92 9.91 -3.46
N LEU A 163 1.52 8.70 -3.09
CA LEU A 163 0.21 8.12 -3.35
C LEU A 163 -0.60 8.16 -2.05
N GLY A 164 -1.66 8.96 -1.99
CA GLY A 164 -2.55 9.04 -0.83
C GLY A 164 -3.98 8.57 -1.10
N ASP A 165 -4.84 8.73 -0.10
CA ASP A 165 -6.26 8.36 -0.13
C ASP A 165 -7.12 9.13 -1.15
N GLU A 166 -6.55 10.10 -1.87
CA GLU A 166 -7.18 10.68 -3.05
C GLU A 166 -7.40 9.65 -4.16
N LEU A 167 -6.59 8.59 -4.19
CA LEU A 167 -6.75 7.47 -5.12
C LEU A 167 -7.71 6.43 -4.53
N PRO A 168 -8.71 5.97 -5.31
CA PRO A 168 -9.55 4.86 -4.87
C PRO A 168 -8.70 3.60 -4.71
N ALA A 169 -8.93 2.84 -3.63
CA ALA A 169 -8.18 1.63 -3.32
C ALA A 169 -6.66 1.85 -3.25
N VAL A 170 -6.21 3.01 -2.72
CA VAL A 170 -4.78 3.32 -2.55
C VAL A 170 -4.03 2.22 -1.79
N ARG A 171 -4.69 1.55 -0.84
CA ARG A 171 -4.11 0.42 -0.11
C ARG A 171 -3.74 -0.73 -1.06
N GLU A 172 -4.66 -1.18 -1.90
CA GLU A 172 -4.40 -2.25 -2.88
C GLU A 172 -3.33 -1.84 -3.90
N LEU A 173 -3.33 -0.56 -4.32
CA LEU A 173 -2.30 -0.01 -5.19
C LEU A 173 -0.93 -0.05 -4.52
N GLY A 174 -0.85 0.42 -3.27
CA GLY A 174 0.38 0.44 -2.50
C GLY A 174 0.92 -0.96 -2.23
N GLU A 175 0.06 -1.91 -1.86
CA GLU A 175 0.41 -3.32 -1.68
C GLU A 175 0.97 -3.93 -2.99
N ALA A 176 0.35 -3.64 -4.13
CA ALA A 176 0.84 -4.10 -5.43
C ALA A 176 2.22 -3.51 -5.78
N VAL A 177 2.42 -2.20 -5.57
CA VAL A 177 3.72 -1.55 -5.81
C VAL A 177 4.79 -2.10 -4.88
N VAL A 178 4.47 -2.28 -3.58
CA VAL A 178 5.39 -2.84 -2.60
C VAL A 178 5.78 -4.27 -2.95
N ALA A 179 4.84 -5.10 -3.42
CA ALA A 179 5.12 -6.46 -3.85
C ALA A 179 6.08 -6.49 -5.06
N GLU A 180 5.84 -5.68 -6.08
CA GLU A 180 6.70 -5.59 -7.27
C GLU A 180 8.12 -5.10 -6.96
N VAL A 181 8.24 -4.07 -6.13
CA VAL A 181 9.54 -3.53 -5.72
C VAL A 181 10.29 -4.54 -4.84
N THR A 182 9.60 -5.18 -3.89
CA THR A 182 10.17 -6.23 -3.03
C THR A 182 10.69 -7.41 -3.85
N ALA A 183 9.93 -7.88 -4.84
CA ALA A 183 10.31 -9.01 -5.69
C ALA A 183 11.62 -8.77 -6.48
N ARG A 184 11.99 -7.50 -6.70
CA ARG A 184 13.24 -7.11 -7.39
C ARG A 184 14.39 -6.85 -6.43
N ILE A 185 14.12 -6.18 -5.32
CA ILE A 185 15.15 -5.81 -4.33
C ILE A 185 15.67 -7.04 -3.58
N VAL A 186 14.78 -7.96 -3.18
CA VAL A 186 15.15 -9.10 -2.33
C VAL A 186 16.20 -10.01 -2.98
N PRO A 187 16.06 -10.47 -4.24
CA PRO A 187 17.09 -11.32 -4.87
C PRO A 187 18.46 -10.63 -4.98
N GLN A 188 18.47 -9.35 -5.32
CA GLN A 188 19.71 -8.57 -5.40
C GLN A 188 20.38 -8.45 -4.04
N ALA A 189 19.62 -8.06 -3.02
CA ALA A 189 20.13 -7.94 -1.65
C ALA A 189 20.63 -9.29 -1.12
N LEU A 190 19.91 -10.38 -1.39
CA LEU A 190 20.32 -11.72 -1.01
C LEU A 190 21.67 -12.11 -1.63
N SER A 191 21.87 -11.81 -2.92
CA SER A 191 23.16 -12.11 -3.60
C SER A 191 24.35 -11.36 -2.99
N VAL A 192 24.14 -10.10 -2.56
CA VAL A 192 25.17 -9.30 -1.89
C VAL A 192 25.50 -9.88 -0.51
N VAL A 193 24.48 -10.24 0.28
CA VAL A 193 24.70 -10.87 1.59
C VAL A 193 25.41 -12.22 1.43
N GLN A 194 25.03 -13.04 0.44
CA GLN A 194 25.68 -14.32 0.17
C GLN A 194 27.15 -14.18 -0.27
N ALA A 195 27.52 -13.05 -0.88
CA ALA A 195 28.91 -12.73 -1.18
C ALA A 195 29.75 -12.36 0.06
N GLY A 196 29.12 -12.27 1.24
CA GLY A 196 29.75 -11.87 2.50
C GLY A 196 29.69 -10.36 2.77
N ASP A 197 29.07 -9.59 1.87
CA ASP A 197 28.91 -8.15 2.01
C ASP A 197 27.70 -7.79 2.90
N VAL A 198 27.66 -6.52 3.32
CA VAL A 198 26.58 -5.97 4.15
C VAL A 198 25.60 -5.16 3.30
N VAL A 199 24.32 -5.50 3.39
CA VAL A 199 23.25 -4.73 2.73
C VAL A 199 22.59 -3.79 3.72
N ARG A 200 22.37 -2.53 3.31
CA ARG A 200 21.63 -1.54 4.11
C ARG A 200 20.22 -1.32 3.54
N LEU A 201 19.21 -1.55 4.36
CA LEU A 201 17.80 -1.27 4.06
C LEU A 201 17.25 -0.31 5.12
N GLY A 202 17.31 0.98 4.81
CA GLY A 202 16.97 2.02 5.76
C GLY A 202 17.93 2.05 6.95
N PRO A 203 17.43 2.06 8.20
CA PRO A 203 18.27 2.07 9.41
C PRO A 203 18.88 0.70 9.74
N PHE A 204 18.53 -0.36 9.02
CA PHE A 204 19.02 -1.70 9.27
C PHE A 204 20.15 -2.07 8.32
N ALA A 205 21.20 -2.69 8.87
CA ALA A 205 22.25 -3.36 8.12
C ALA A 205 22.11 -4.88 8.33
N ILE A 206 22.16 -5.63 7.24
CA ILE A 206 21.97 -7.08 7.22
C ILE A 206 23.26 -7.72 6.68
N SER A 207 23.76 -8.73 7.39
CA SER A 207 24.89 -9.55 6.98
C SER A 207 24.63 -11.03 7.25
N LEU A 208 25.57 -11.89 6.88
CA LEU A 208 25.52 -13.31 7.24
C LEU A 208 25.63 -13.57 8.75
N GLU A 209 26.13 -12.60 9.53
CA GLU A 209 26.28 -12.75 10.98
C GLU A 209 25.01 -12.37 11.75
N GLY A 210 24.22 -11.43 11.21
CA GLY A 210 23.00 -10.98 11.87
C GLY A 210 22.41 -9.69 11.30
N ILE A 211 21.61 -9.05 12.13
CA ILE A 211 20.95 -7.77 11.84
C ILE A 211 21.53 -6.72 12.79
N GLU A 212 21.92 -5.58 12.25
CA GLU A 212 22.45 -4.45 13.00
C GLU A 212 21.61 -3.19 12.79
N LYS A 213 21.39 -2.41 13.85
CA LYS A 213 20.79 -1.07 13.79
C LYS A 213 21.48 -0.19 14.82
N GLU A 214 21.96 0.98 14.39
CA GLU A 214 22.54 2.01 15.28
C GLU A 214 23.66 1.49 16.21
N GLY A 215 24.45 0.50 15.74
CA GLY A 215 25.54 -0.11 16.50
C GLY A 215 25.14 -1.27 17.40
N GLU A 216 23.84 -1.56 17.54
CA GLU A 216 23.34 -2.77 18.20
C GLU A 216 23.16 -3.89 17.19
N ARG A 217 23.78 -5.06 17.46
CA ARG A 217 23.75 -6.23 16.57
C ARG A 217 23.05 -7.40 17.25
N VAL A 218 22.12 -8.02 16.52
CA VAL A 218 21.45 -9.26 16.90
C VAL A 218 21.90 -10.36 15.94
N ALA A 219 22.61 -11.35 16.47
CA ALA A 219 23.04 -12.51 15.69
C ALA A 219 21.84 -13.38 15.28
N TRP A 220 21.89 -14.00 14.10
CA TRP A 220 20.79 -14.84 13.60
C TRP A 220 20.25 -15.89 14.59
N PRO A 221 21.08 -16.61 15.36
CA PRO A 221 20.58 -17.60 16.33
C PRO A 221 19.73 -17.00 17.46
N ALA A 222 19.89 -15.70 17.75
CA ALA A 222 19.10 -15.00 18.75
C ALA A 222 17.78 -14.45 18.18
N VAL A 223 17.65 -14.34 16.85
CA VAL A 223 16.46 -13.81 16.19
C VAL A 223 15.35 -14.86 16.22
N ARG A 224 14.22 -14.50 16.84
CA ARG A 224 13.02 -15.34 16.90
C ARG A 224 12.03 -14.99 15.79
N GLU A 225 11.82 -13.70 15.56
CA GLU A 225 10.79 -13.20 14.68
C GLU A 225 11.20 -11.85 14.12
N VAL A 226 10.89 -11.63 12.84
CA VAL A 226 11.05 -10.35 12.16
C VAL A 226 9.72 -10.04 11.49
N GLY A 227 9.19 -8.84 11.69
CA GLY A 227 7.87 -8.48 11.19
C GLY A 227 7.60 -6.98 11.17
N ILE A 228 6.41 -6.63 10.69
CA ILE A 228 5.86 -5.28 10.72
C ILE A 228 4.53 -5.35 11.46
N ASP A 229 4.41 -4.58 12.53
CA ASP A 229 3.17 -4.46 13.30
C ASP A 229 2.95 -3.01 13.72
N ASN A 230 1.71 -2.53 13.63
CA ASN A 230 1.33 -1.17 14.01
C ASN A 230 2.24 -0.06 13.42
N GLY A 231 2.72 -0.26 12.19
CA GLY A 231 3.63 0.68 11.52
C GLY A 231 5.06 0.69 12.08
N ILE A 232 5.45 -0.33 12.84
CA ILE A 232 6.78 -0.53 13.40
C ILE A 232 7.37 -1.81 12.77
N VAL A 233 8.57 -1.68 12.23
CA VAL A 233 9.41 -2.80 11.81
C VAL A 233 10.19 -3.25 13.04
N PHE A 234 10.09 -4.53 13.40
CA PHE A 234 10.71 -5.06 14.60
C PHE A 234 11.48 -6.36 14.34
N VAL A 235 12.51 -6.56 15.16
CA VAL A 235 13.24 -7.81 15.31
C VAL A 235 13.09 -8.24 16.77
N ARG A 236 12.47 -9.39 17.00
CA ARG A 236 12.25 -9.96 18.33
C ARG A 236 13.25 -11.08 18.57
N THR A 237 13.87 -11.11 19.76
CA THR A 237 14.77 -12.20 20.15
C THR A 237 14.04 -13.35 20.83
N LEU A 238 14.74 -14.47 21.03
CA LEU A 238 14.21 -15.63 21.74
C LEU A 238 13.74 -15.29 23.16
N ASP A 239 14.41 -14.35 23.83
CA ASP A 239 14.06 -13.84 25.16
C ASP A 239 12.79 -12.97 25.18
N GLY A 240 12.19 -12.72 24.01
CA GLY A 240 10.98 -11.93 23.86
C GLY A 240 11.20 -10.42 23.84
N LEU A 241 12.44 -9.97 23.99
CA LEU A 241 12.81 -8.56 23.87
C LEU A 241 12.71 -8.10 22.40
N LEU A 242 12.48 -6.79 22.22
CA LEU A 242 12.50 -6.10 20.94
C LEU A 242 13.81 -5.29 20.83
N PRO A 243 14.97 -5.94 20.66
CA PRO A 243 16.25 -5.22 20.62
C PRO A 243 16.30 -4.20 19.48
N LEU A 244 15.73 -4.53 18.31
CA LEU A 244 15.74 -3.63 17.16
C LEU A 244 14.32 -3.30 16.75
N ALA A 245 13.98 -2.01 16.81
CA ALA A 245 12.72 -1.48 16.31
C ALA A 245 12.94 -0.16 15.56
N SER A 246 12.16 0.04 14.51
CA SER A 246 12.13 1.29 13.74
C SER A 246 10.72 1.55 13.21
N VAL A 247 10.35 2.82 13.03
CA VAL A 247 9.09 3.18 12.38
C VAL A 247 9.18 2.81 10.89
N ALA A 248 8.14 2.16 10.35
CA ALA A 248 8.06 1.77 8.94
C ALA A 248 8.20 2.99 8.01
N ALA A 249 7.65 4.14 8.41
CA ALA A 249 7.79 5.40 7.70
C ALA A 249 9.25 5.92 7.61
N ARG A 250 10.16 5.44 8.46
CA ARG A 250 11.61 5.73 8.43
C ARG A 250 12.44 4.57 7.89
N THR A 251 11.78 3.51 7.44
CA THR A 251 12.42 2.29 6.96
C THR A 251 11.99 2.07 5.51
N PRO A 252 12.70 2.69 4.55
CA PRO A 252 12.44 2.44 3.13
C PRO A 252 12.57 0.94 2.85
N ASN A 253 11.65 0.39 2.06
CA ASN A 253 11.60 -1.03 1.73
C ASN A 253 11.46 -1.95 2.95
N ALA A 254 10.70 -1.52 3.97
CA ALA A 254 10.42 -2.31 5.18
C ALA A 254 9.97 -3.74 4.89
N VAL A 255 9.10 -3.95 3.89
CA VAL A 255 8.64 -5.30 3.52
C VAL A 255 9.78 -6.13 2.93
N ALA A 256 10.59 -5.56 2.04
CA ALA A 256 11.77 -6.24 1.50
C ALA A 256 12.79 -6.60 2.59
N PHE A 257 12.93 -5.76 3.63
CA PHE A 257 13.75 -6.08 4.80
C PHE A 257 13.24 -7.34 5.52
N VAL A 258 11.93 -7.44 5.79
CA VAL A 258 11.33 -8.60 6.47
C VAL A 258 11.50 -9.87 5.64
N GLU A 259 11.16 -9.81 4.35
CA GLU A 259 11.29 -10.94 3.42
C GLU A 259 12.74 -11.43 3.32
N LEU A 260 13.70 -10.51 3.20
CA LEU A 260 15.12 -10.86 3.18
C LEU A 260 15.57 -11.55 4.47
N CYS A 261 15.10 -11.09 5.63
CA CYS A 261 15.40 -11.73 6.91
C CYS A 261 14.82 -13.15 6.99
N HIS A 262 13.60 -13.37 6.48
CA HIS A 262 12.99 -14.70 6.45
C HIS A 262 13.77 -15.66 5.54
N HIS A 263 14.23 -15.20 4.37
CA HIS A 263 15.09 -16.00 3.49
C HIS A 263 16.41 -16.39 4.16
N LEU A 264 17.08 -15.45 4.85
CA LEU A 264 18.33 -15.74 5.55
C LEU A 264 18.14 -16.70 6.73
N GLN A 265 17.07 -16.56 7.50
CA GLN A 265 16.73 -17.52 8.56
C GLN A 265 16.51 -18.93 8.01
N ALA A 266 15.82 -19.06 6.88
CA ALA A 266 15.59 -20.35 6.23
C ALA A 266 16.91 -21.00 5.77
N LEU A 267 17.86 -20.21 5.24
CA LEU A 267 19.18 -20.70 4.86
C LEU A 267 19.98 -21.19 6.07
N GLN A 268 20.01 -20.41 7.16
CA GLN A 268 20.71 -20.79 8.40
C GLN A 268 20.12 -22.06 9.03
N ALA A 269 18.79 -22.23 8.96
CA ALA A 269 18.12 -23.45 9.42
C ALA A 269 18.53 -24.68 8.59
N ALA A 270 18.71 -24.54 7.28
CA ALA A 270 19.16 -25.63 6.40
C ALA A 270 20.63 -26.02 6.66
N ASP A 271 21.51 -25.05 6.91
CA ASP A 271 22.94 -25.27 7.18
C ASP A 271 23.16 -25.91 8.56
N GLY A 272 22.42 -25.48 9.58
CA GLY A 272 22.50 -26.04 10.94
C GLY A 272 22.07 -27.52 11.03
N VAL A 273 21.10 -27.91 10.18
CA VAL A 273 20.68 -29.32 10.04
C VAL A 273 21.77 -30.16 9.37
N SER A 274 22.47 -29.61 8.38
CA SER A 274 23.56 -30.29 7.68
C SER A 274 24.78 -30.50 8.58
N ALA A 275 25.11 -29.55 9.46
CA ALA A 275 26.20 -29.68 10.42
C ALA A 275 25.91 -30.70 11.53
N SER A 276 24.64 -30.86 11.92
CA SER A 276 24.22 -31.78 12.99
C SER A 276 24.08 -33.24 12.50
N GLY A 277 23.85 -33.46 11.20
CA GLY A 277 23.66 -34.80 10.61
C GLY A 277 24.95 -35.59 10.33
N VAL A 278 26.14 -34.96 10.36
CA VAL A 278 27.41 -35.63 10.03
C VAL A 278 28.07 -36.29 11.27
N SER A 279 27.61 -36.02 12.48
CA SER A 279 28.20 -36.57 13.71
C SER A 279 27.59 -37.90 14.21
N ALA A 280 26.68 -38.53 13.45
CA ALA A 280 25.94 -39.71 13.90
C ALA A 280 26.00 -40.92 12.94
N PHE A 281 27.05 -41.07 12.12
CA PHE A 281 27.34 -42.34 11.43
C PHE A 281 28.29 -43.23 12.25
N GLY A 282 27.87 -43.56 13.47
CA GLY A 282 28.18 -44.84 14.08
C GLY A 282 27.06 -45.80 13.74
N ALA A 283 27.32 -46.80 12.90
CA ALA A 283 26.39 -47.89 12.60
C ALA A 283 25.83 -48.49 13.92
N PRO A 284 24.54 -48.88 13.99
CA PRO A 284 24.17 -50.19 13.44
C PRO A 284 22.74 -50.34 12.89
N ALA A 285 22.58 -51.44 12.13
CA ALA A 285 21.42 -52.34 12.01
C ALA A 285 20.00 -51.78 11.73
N VAL A 286 19.58 -52.00 10.48
CA VAL A 286 18.30 -52.60 10.01
C VAL A 286 17.19 -52.79 11.07
N SER A 287 16.06 -52.10 10.88
CA SER A 287 14.70 -52.68 10.91
C SER A 287 13.71 -51.64 10.40
N GLY A 288 12.87 -52.01 9.44
CA GLY A 288 11.89 -51.13 8.82
C GLY A 288 10.70 -50.79 9.70
N ASP A 289 10.06 -49.67 9.41
CA ASP A 289 8.60 -49.61 9.29
C ASP A 289 8.16 -48.34 8.54
N GLU A 290 7.15 -48.53 7.71
CA GLU A 290 6.60 -47.60 6.72
C GLU A 290 5.40 -46.86 7.33
N LYS A 291 5.44 -45.53 7.50
CA LYS A 291 4.20 -44.76 7.71
C LYS A 291 4.26 -43.25 7.44
N SER A 292 3.54 -42.87 6.40
CA SER A 292 2.62 -41.72 6.26
C SER A 292 3.12 -40.28 6.45
N ILE A 293 3.17 -39.59 5.31
CA ILE A 293 3.25 -38.13 5.10
C ILE A 293 1.88 -37.48 5.40
N PRO A 294 1.78 -36.37 6.15
CA PRO A 294 0.65 -35.45 6.09
C PRO A 294 0.96 -34.18 5.26
N PRO A 295 -0.08 -33.51 4.71
CA PRO A 295 0.06 -32.48 3.70
C PRO A 295 0.32 -31.07 4.24
N SER A 296 0.80 -30.24 3.32
CA SER A 296 1.23 -28.85 3.38
C SER A 296 0.26 -27.88 4.09
N ARG A 297 0.82 -27.04 4.97
CA ARG A 297 0.14 -25.89 5.58
C ARG A 297 0.12 -24.70 4.60
N HIS A 298 -1.07 -24.26 4.22
CA HIS A 298 -1.33 -22.95 3.64
C HIS A 298 -1.07 -21.85 4.68
N LEU A 299 -0.26 -20.86 4.32
CA LEU A 299 -0.11 -19.61 5.08
C LEU A 299 -1.35 -18.74 4.84
N SER A 300 -2.15 -18.54 5.89
CA SER A 300 -3.23 -17.55 5.95
C SER A 300 -2.81 -16.41 6.85
N PHE A 301 -2.87 -15.18 6.34
CA PHE A 301 -2.69 -13.97 7.13
C PHE A 301 -3.90 -13.74 8.05
N PRO A 302 -3.71 -13.27 9.29
CA PRO A 302 -4.81 -12.97 10.19
C PRO A 302 -5.60 -11.76 9.68
N CYS A 303 -6.86 -12.01 9.34
CA CYS A 303 -7.87 -10.99 9.09
C CYS A 303 -8.23 -10.36 10.45
N GLU A 304 -7.85 -9.11 10.63
CA GLU A 304 -8.17 -8.34 11.83
C GLU A 304 -9.60 -7.82 11.73
N ASP A 305 -10.55 -8.69 12.05
CA ASP A 305 -11.90 -8.30 12.48
C ASP A 305 -11.86 -8.10 14.00
N ARG A 306 -11.82 -6.85 14.46
CA ARG A 306 -12.38 -6.48 15.77
C ARG A 306 -13.13 -5.16 15.72
N HIS A 307 -14.34 -5.29 16.24
CA HIS A 307 -15.42 -4.33 16.43
C HIS A 307 -15.03 -3.03 17.15
#